data_AF-A0A838H657-F1
#
_entry.id   AF-A0A838H657-F1
#
_cell.length_a   1.000
_cell.length_b   1.000
_cell.length_c   1.000
_cell.angle_alpha   90.00
_cell.angle_beta   90.00
_cell.angle_gamma   90.00
#
_symmetry.space_group_name_H-M   'P 1'
#
loop_
_entity.id
_entity.type
_entity.pdbx_description
1 polymer ?
#
loop_
_entity_poly.entity_id
_entity_poly.type
_entity_poly.pdbx_seq_one_letter_code
_entity_poly.pdbx_strand_id
1 'polypeptide(L)'
;MKLRSSGDSVLDVLFDVLATYRLTTLVKDDKITEDLRNIVWRRYGEPSAEDSHKLSYLLTCPWCLSIYFGAGAVLGRAVFPRTWGAVSRALTYSALTGLLSERRR
;
A
#
# COMPACT_ATOMS: atom_id res chain seq x y z
N MET A 1 -28.22 -12.40 -0.85
CA MET A 1 -27.38 -12.08 -2.03
C MET A 1 -27.85 -10.72 -2.54
N LYS A 2 -27.15 -9.64 -2.16
CA LYS A 2 -27.61 -8.26 -2.39
C LYS A 2 -27.17 -7.84 -3.81
N LEU A 3 -28.11 -7.39 -4.64
CA LEU A 3 -27.84 -6.86 -5.97
C LEU A 3 -26.86 -5.69 -5.83
N ARG A 4 -25.59 -5.93 -6.17
CA ARG A 4 -24.51 -4.94 -6.12
C ARG A 4 -24.58 -4.14 -7.42
N SER A 5 -24.78 -2.83 -7.35
CA SER A 5 -24.77 -1.97 -8.52
C SER A 5 -23.39 -2.02 -9.16
N SER A 6 -23.30 -1.98 -10.50
CA SER A 6 -22.00 -1.89 -11.20
C SER A 6 -21.17 -0.70 -10.72
N GLY A 7 -21.83 0.40 -10.30
CA GLY A 7 -21.17 1.59 -9.76
C GLY A 7 -20.43 1.35 -8.44
N ASP A 8 -20.99 0.53 -7.55
CA ASP A 8 -20.35 0.19 -6.28
C ASP A 8 -19.06 -0.59 -6.50
N SER A 9 -19.04 -1.45 -7.54
CA SER A 9 -17.86 -2.26 -7.86
C SER A 9 -16.71 -1.42 -8.41
N VAL A 10 -17.00 -0.39 -9.23
CA VAL A 10 -15.96 0.51 -9.76
C VAL A 10 -15.37 1.37 -8.64
N LEU A 11 -16.20 1.93 -7.77
CA LEU A 11 -15.73 2.72 -6.62
C LEU A 11 -14.88 1.87 -5.68
N ASP A 12 -15.29 0.63 -5.42
CA ASP A 12 -14.52 -0.31 -4.61
C ASP A 12 -13.14 -0.61 -5.23
N VAL A 13 -13.04 -0.73 -6.55
CA VAL A 13 -11.74 -0.89 -7.24
C VAL A 13 -10.90 0.38 -7.09
N LEU A 14 -11.49 1.56 -7.26
CA LEU A 14 -10.77 2.83 -7.07
C LEU A 14 -10.26 3.00 -5.65
N PHE A 15 -11.06 2.64 -4.64
CA PHE A 15 -10.62 2.65 -3.24
C PHE A 15 -9.47 1.69 -2.99
N ASP A 16 -9.49 0.49 -3.58
CA ASP A 16 -8.37 -0.44 -3.44
C ASP A 16 -7.11 0.05 -4.14
N VAL A 17 -7.23 0.68 -5.30
CA VAL A 17 -6.09 1.26 -6.02
C VAL A 17 -5.44 2.37 -5.20
N LEU A 18 -6.24 3.30 -4.67
CA LEU A 18 -5.75 4.41 -3.84
C LEU A 18 -5.22 3.92 -2.48
N ALA A 19 -5.85 2.91 -1.89
CA ALA A 19 -5.35 2.26 -0.69
C ALA A 19 -3.99 1.57 -0.94
N THR A 20 -3.84 0.86 -2.05
CA THR A 20 -2.58 0.22 -2.46
C THR A 20 -1.49 1.25 -2.67
N TYR A 21 -1.81 2.37 -3.32
CA TYR A 21 -0.89 3.50 -3.46
C TYR A 21 -0.43 4.02 -2.09
N ARG A 22 -1.35 4.32 -1.16
CA ARG A 22 -1.00 4.83 0.17
C ARG A 22 -0.18 3.83 0.99
N LEU A 23 -0.51 2.54 0.95
CA LEU A 23 0.27 1.49 1.62
C LEU A 23 1.69 1.38 1.06
N THR A 24 1.82 1.46 -0.26
CA THR A 24 3.14 1.44 -0.92
C THR A 24 3.98 2.64 -0.49
N THR A 25 3.42 3.85 -0.51
CA THR A 25 4.09 5.07 -0.04
C THR A 25 4.40 5.02 1.46
N LEU A 26 3.50 4.48 2.28
CA LEU A 26 3.71 4.34 3.73
C LEU A 26 4.93 3.47 4.03
N VAL A 27 5.09 2.35 3.33
CA VAL A 27 6.23 1.45 3.56
C VAL A 27 7.51 1.98 2.95
N LYS A 28 7.42 2.58 1.76
CA LYS A 28 8.62 2.98 1.03
C LYS A 28 9.17 4.34 1.49
N ASP A 29 8.31 5.32 1.70
CA ASP A 29 8.71 6.73 1.78
C ASP A 29 8.44 7.34 3.18
N ASP A 30 7.41 6.87 3.89
CA ASP A 30 6.97 7.49 5.15
C ASP A 30 7.97 7.27 6.30
N LYS A 31 8.25 8.34 7.05
CA LYS A 31 9.22 8.34 8.16
C LYS A 31 8.78 7.40 9.28
N ILE A 32 7.48 7.13 9.41
CA ILE A 32 6.96 6.16 10.39
C ILE A 32 7.55 4.76 10.20
N THR A 33 7.83 4.35 8.96
CA THR A 33 8.40 3.02 8.66
C THR A 33 9.92 3.06 8.52
N GLU A 34 10.56 4.20 8.77
CA GLU A 34 12.02 4.37 8.68
C GLU A 34 12.76 3.44 9.63
N ASP A 35 12.31 3.32 10.89
CA ASP A 35 12.94 2.43 11.87
C ASP A 35 12.85 0.97 11.44
N LEU A 36 11.71 0.55 10.87
CA LEU A 36 11.54 -0.80 10.35
C LEU A 36 12.47 -1.06 9.15
N ARG A 37 12.60 -0.10 8.23
CA ARG A 37 13.53 -0.18 7.09
C ARG A 37 14.98 -0.27 7.56
N ASN A 38 15.36 0.54 8.55
CA ASN A 38 16.70 0.54 9.14
C ASN A 38 17.04 -0.79 9.84
N ILE A 39 16.07 -1.41 10.52
CA ILE A 39 16.26 -2.76 11.10
C ILE A 39 16.51 -3.78 10.01
N VAL A 40 15.73 -3.75 8.92
CA VAL A 40 15.89 -4.67 7.79
C VAL A 40 17.24 -4.45 7.10
N TRP A 41 17.65 -3.21 6.85
CA TRP A 41 18.96 -2.91 6.25
C TRP A 41 20.13 -3.37 7.14
N ARG A 42 20.04 -3.17 8.46
CA ARG A 42 21.04 -3.69 9.40
C ARG A 42 21.14 -5.22 9.38
N ARG A 43 20.04 -5.92 9.13
CA ARG A 43 19.96 -7.39 9.15
C ARG A 43 20.32 -8.04 7.81
N TYR A 44 19.97 -7.39 6.71
CA TYR A 44 19.95 -7.98 5.36
C TYR A 44 20.79 -7.21 4.33
N GLY A 45 21.52 -6.19 4.77
CA GLY A 45 22.32 -5.33 3.92
C GLY A 45 21.53 -4.18 3.31
N GLU A 46 22.23 -3.10 3.01
CA GLU A 46 21.66 -1.97 2.28
C GLU A 46 21.24 -2.39 0.87
N PRO A 47 20.13 -1.85 0.33
CA PRO A 47 19.57 -2.26 -0.96
C PRO A 47 20.48 -1.92 -2.16
N SER A 48 21.49 -1.07 -1.98
CA SER A 48 22.49 -0.70 -2.99
C SER A 48 23.77 -1.53 -2.95
N ALA A 49 23.91 -2.46 -1.99
CA ALA A 49 25.05 -3.37 -1.95
C ALA A 49 24.89 -4.48 -3.00
N GLU A 50 25.99 -4.92 -3.61
CA GLU A 50 26.00 -6.03 -4.59
C GLU A 50 25.43 -7.34 -3.99
N ASP A 51 25.59 -7.54 -2.68
CA ASP A 51 25.06 -8.69 -1.93
C ASP A 51 23.71 -8.41 -1.24
N SER A 52 22.96 -7.39 -1.68
CA SER A 52 21.70 -7.02 -1.04
C SER A 52 20.66 -8.15 -1.13
N HIS A 53 20.09 -8.52 0.02
CA HIS A 53 19.08 -9.57 0.07
C HIS A 53 17.77 -9.11 -0.59
N LYS A 54 17.04 -10.03 -1.24
CA LYS A 54 15.77 -9.72 -1.96
C LYS A 54 14.75 -8.94 -1.12
N LEU A 55 14.79 -9.08 0.21
CA LEU A 55 13.89 -8.40 1.13
C LEU A 55 14.17 -6.90 1.25
N SER A 56 15.44 -6.47 1.23
CA SER A 56 15.78 -5.04 1.30
C SER A 56 15.42 -4.34 -0.02
N TYR A 57 15.61 -5.01 -1.16
CA TYR A 57 15.14 -4.55 -2.47
C TYR A 57 13.60 -4.46 -2.54
N LEU A 58 12.89 -5.42 -1.94
CA LEU A 58 11.43 -5.40 -1.90
C LEU A 58 10.91 -4.12 -1.23
N LEU A 59 11.48 -3.73 -0.08
CA LEU A 59 10.99 -2.59 0.69
C LEU A 59 11.28 -1.23 0.03
N THR A 60 12.18 -1.16 -0.95
CA THR A 60 12.52 0.09 -1.65
C THR A 60 11.92 0.17 -3.05
N CYS A 61 11.56 -0.96 -3.68
CA CYS A 61 10.95 -0.97 -5.01
C CYS A 61 9.43 -0.77 -4.95
N PRO A 62 8.89 0.37 -5.41
CA PRO A 62 7.45 0.66 -5.33
C PRO A 62 6.62 -0.30 -6.19
N TRP A 63 7.15 -0.73 -7.33
CA TRP A 63 6.47 -1.68 -8.23
C TRP A 63 6.35 -3.07 -7.63
N CYS A 64 7.38 -3.52 -6.90
CA CYS A 64 7.32 -4.81 -6.24
C CYS A 64 6.31 -4.75 -5.09
N LEU A 65 6.39 -3.74 -4.22
CA LEU A 65 5.45 -3.59 -3.10
C LEU A 65 3.99 -3.47 -3.56
N SER A 66 3.73 -2.72 -4.63
CA SER A 66 2.36 -2.52 -5.11
C SER A 66 1.70 -3.82 -5.57
N ILE A 67 2.46 -4.78 -6.11
CA ILE A 67 1.94 -6.11 -6.46
C ILE A 67 1.51 -6.86 -5.20
N TYR A 68 2.33 -6.87 -4.14
CA TYR A 68 2.00 -7.56 -2.89
C TYR A 68 0.83 -6.88 -2.16
N PHE A 69 0.80 -5.56 -2.10
CA PHE A 69 -0.33 -4.84 -1.49
C PHE A 69 -1.61 -4.96 -2.31
N GLY A 70 -1.52 -4.95 -3.64
CA GLY A 70 -2.67 -5.18 -4.52
C GLY A 70 -3.23 -6.60 -4.38
N ALA A 71 -2.37 -7.62 -4.34
CA ALA A 71 -2.78 -8.99 -4.05
C ALA A 71 -3.40 -9.11 -2.64
N GLY A 72 -2.78 -8.46 -1.65
CA GLY A 72 -3.31 -8.35 -0.30
C GLY A 72 -4.69 -7.69 -0.24
N ALA A 73 -4.94 -6.65 -1.04
CA ALA A 73 -6.23 -5.99 -1.13
C ALA A 73 -7.32 -6.91 -1.70
N VAL A 74 -6.99 -7.64 -2.77
CA VAL A 74 -7.89 -8.63 -3.37
C VAL A 74 -8.23 -9.74 -2.36
N LEU A 75 -7.21 -10.29 -1.69
CA LEU A 75 -7.38 -11.32 -0.66
C LEU A 75 -8.17 -10.77 0.55
N GLY A 76 -7.85 -9.56 1.00
CA GLY A 76 -8.53 -8.91 2.12
C GLY A 76 -10.02 -8.72 1.85
N ARG A 77 -10.39 -8.34 0.62
CA ARG A 77 -11.79 -8.28 0.20
C ARG A 77 -12.45 -9.66 0.15
N ALA A 78 -11.73 -10.69 -0.31
CA ALA A 78 -12.27 -12.05 -0.41
C ALA A 78 -12.53 -12.66 0.97
N VAL A 79 -11.62 -12.46 1.93
CA VAL A 79 -11.72 -13.06 3.27
C VAL A 79 -12.57 -12.21 4.22
N PHE A 80 -12.41 -10.88 4.20
CA PHE A 80 -13.07 -9.97 5.13
C PHE A 80 -13.69 -8.74 4.43
N PRO A 81 -14.78 -8.90 3.66
CA PRO A 81 -15.29 -7.85 2.79
C PRO A 81 -15.76 -6.58 3.53
N ARG A 82 -16.35 -6.73 4.72
CA ARG A 82 -16.87 -5.58 5.49
C ARG A 82 -15.75 -4.76 6.13
N THR A 83 -14.78 -5.41 6.76
CA THR A 83 -13.68 -4.72 7.43
C THR A 83 -12.72 -4.13 6.42
N TRP A 84 -12.37 -4.87 5.36
CA TRP A 84 -11.53 -4.37 4.28
C TRP A 84 -12.12 -3.14 3.62
N GLY A 85 -13.44 -3.12 3.35
CA GLY A 85 -14.09 -1.95 2.76
C GLY A 85 -14.01 -0.68 3.62
N ALA A 86 -13.99 -0.80 4.95
CA ALA A 86 -13.78 0.34 5.83
C ALA A 86 -12.31 0.81 5.81
N VAL A 87 -11.37 -0.15 5.85
CA VAL A 87 -9.93 0.12 5.81
C VAL A 87 -9.51 0.76 4.49
N SER A 88 -9.97 0.24 3.34
CA SER A 88 -9.60 0.77 2.03
C SER A 88 -10.08 2.21 1.84
N ARG A 89 -11.27 2.55 2.35
CA ARG A 89 -11.79 3.93 2.35
C ARG A 89 -10.94 4.85 3.23
N ALA A 90 -10.59 4.42 4.44
CA ALA A 90 -9.75 5.20 5.33
C ALA A 90 -8.36 5.49 4.72
N LEU A 91 -7.74 4.46 4.12
CA LEU A 91 -6.48 4.60 3.41
C LEU A 91 -6.61 5.51 2.18
N THR A 92 -7.71 5.41 1.45
CA THR A 92 -7.98 6.30 0.31
C THR A 92 -8.12 7.75 0.72
N TYR A 93 -8.84 8.05 1.81
CA TYR A 93 -8.93 9.42 2.32
C TYR A 93 -7.55 9.96 2.69
N SER A 94 -6.72 9.15 3.35
CA SER A 94 -5.33 9.52 3.64
C SER A 94 -4.52 9.79 2.36
N ALA A 95 -4.66 8.96 1.33
CA ALA A 95 -4.00 9.13 0.03
C ALA A 95 -4.38 10.47 -0.63
N LEU A 96 -5.68 10.73 -0.73
CA LEU A 96 -6.20 11.93 -1.39
C LEU A 96 -5.83 13.19 -0.62
N THR A 97 -5.93 13.19 0.71
CA THR A 97 -5.49 14.34 1.53
C THR A 97 -3.99 14.60 1.36
N GLY A 98 -3.16 13.56 1.31
CA GLY A 98 -1.72 13.70 1.07
C GLY A 98 -1.43 14.35 -0.30
N LEU A 99 -2.00 13.78 -1.37
CA LEU A 99 -1.84 14.30 -2.74
C LEU A 99 -2.34 15.75 -2.88
N LEU A 100 -3.46 16.08 -2.24
CA LEU A 100 -4.00 17.45 -2.25
C LEU A 100 -3.11 18.42 -1.45
N SER A 101 -2.52 17.96 -0.35
CA SER A 101 -1.60 18.77 0.45
C SER A 101 -0.29 19.05 -0.28
N GLU A 102 0.24 18.09 -1.02
CA GLU A 102 1.46 18.27 -1.82
C GLU A 102 1.22 19.19 -3.01
N ARG A 103 0.08 19.05 -3.71
CA ARG A 103 -0.28 19.89 -4.85
C ARG A 103 -0.51 21.36 -4.50
N ARG A 104 -0.73 21.67 -3.22
CA ARG A 104 -0.88 23.04 -2.72
C ARG A 104 0.47 23.74 -2.44
N ARG A 105 1.59 23.02 -2.43
CA ARG A 105 2.93 23.61 -2.34
C ARG A 105 3.47 23.86 -3.74
#